data_AF-A0A8B7PIW9-F1
#
_entry.id   AF-A0A8B7PIW9-F1
#
_cell.length_a   1.000
_cell.length_b   1.000
_cell.length_c   1.000
_cell.angle_alpha   90.00
_cell.angle_beta   90.00
_cell.angle_gamma   90.00
#
_symmetry.space_group_name_H-M   'P 1'
#
loop_
_entity.id
_entity.type
_entity.pdbx_description
1 polymer ?
#
loop_
_entity_poly.entity_id
_entity_poly.type
_entity_poly.pdbx_seq_one_letter_code
_entity_poly.pdbx_strand_id
1 'polypeptide(L)'
;MQINDFSDAMAPTESTGPQRRSAAPVRKSAAAKPEVTHVHLQGRGISELKEMDAFLQARVMFLQHNLLQSTRGLNCLLHLQELYLQHNCITRLTGLQRLQQLRVLVLNHNALSVLEGLPPSLICLQVV
;
A
#
# COMPACT_ATOMS: atom_id res chain seq x y z
N MET A 1 54.47 -0.22 24.74
CA MET A 1 54.71 0.53 23.48
C MET A 1 53.38 0.70 22.79
N GLN A 2 53.05 1.95 22.44
CA GLN A 2 51.98 2.33 21.52
C GLN A 2 52.18 1.57 20.19
N ILE A 3 51.15 1.33 19.38
CA ILE A 3 50.65 2.30 18.42
C ILE A 3 49.20 1.94 18.06
N ASN A 4 48.32 2.92 18.29
CA ASN A 4 47.07 3.06 17.55
C ASN A 4 47.44 3.58 16.15
N ASP A 5 46.93 2.97 15.09
CA ASP A 5 46.77 3.66 13.81
C ASP A 5 45.28 3.69 13.45
N PHE A 6 44.77 4.92 13.50
CA PHE A 6 43.48 5.37 13.01
C PHE A 6 43.58 5.54 11.49
N SER A 7 42.67 4.94 10.74
CA SER A 7 42.19 5.45 9.44
C SER A 7 40.89 4.69 9.12
N ASP A 8 39.74 5.17 9.56
CA ASP A 8 38.87 6.13 8.83
C ASP A 8 37.90 5.41 7.87
N ALA A 9 36.62 5.40 8.26
CA ALA A 9 35.44 5.68 7.41
C ALA A 9 34.16 4.93 7.86
N MET A 10 33.26 5.73 8.46
CA MET A 10 31.81 5.76 8.17
C MET A 10 30.90 4.56 8.54
N ALA A 11 30.23 4.72 9.69
CA ALA A 11 28.82 4.51 10.07
C ALA A 11 27.90 3.45 9.38
N PRO A 12 26.91 2.90 10.12
CA PRO A 12 26.32 1.59 9.87
C PRO A 12 25.07 1.66 8.97
N THR A 13 24.84 0.63 8.18
CA THR A 13 23.49 0.29 7.72
C THR A 13 23.10 -1.05 8.28
N GLU A 14 22.21 -0.99 9.28
CA GLU A 14 21.48 -2.13 9.80
C GLU A 14 20.77 -2.84 8.65
N SER A 15 21.32 -3.98 8.21
CA SER A 15 20.62 -4.92 7.34
C SER A 15 19.74 -5.79 8.23
N THR A 16 18.55 -5.27 8.52
CA THR A 16 17.49 -5.96 9.26
C THR A 16 17.17 -7.29 8.58
N GLY A 17 17.12 -8.34 9.39
CA GLY A 17 17.18 -9.74 8.97
C GLY A 17 15.99 -10.29 8.16
N PRO A 18 16.01 -11.60 7.88
CA PRO A 18 15.06 -12.21 6.97
C PRO A 18 13.70 -12.37 7.67
N GLN A 19 12.73 -11.51 7.31
CA GLN A 19 11.35 -11.66 7.77
C GLN A 19 10.64 -12.78 7.02
N ARG A 20 10.87 -13.97 7.54
CA ARG A 20 10.05 -15.17 7.43
C ARG A 20 8.60 -14.82 7.83
N ARG A 21 7.69 -14.70 6.86
CA ARG A 21 6.23 -14.75 7.11
C ARG A 21 5.55 -15.70 6.13
N SER A 22 5.43 -16.93 6.63
CA SER A 22 4.40 -17.92 6.34
C SER A 22 3.31 -17.49 5.35
N ALA A 23 3.30 -18.13 4.19
CA ALA A 23 2.14 -18.18 3.30
C ALA A 23 0.98 -18.87 4.03
N ALA A 24 0.05 -18.09 4.58
CA ALA A 24 -1.22 -18.61 5.07
C ALA A 24 -2.15 -18.92 3.87
N PRO A 25 -2.98 -19.98 3.94
CA PRO A 25 -3.79 -20.39 2.81
C PRO A 25 -4.90 -19.37 2.54
N VAL A 26 -5.13 -19.06 1.26
CA VAL A 26 -6.26 -18.27 0.77
C VAL A 26 -7.56 -19.03 1.06
N ARG A 27 -8.11 -18.86 2.27
CA ARG A 27 -9.41 -19.42 2.61
C ARG A 27 -10.50 -18.57 1.96
N LYS A 28 -11.05 -19.07 0.85
CA LYS A 28 -12.39 -18.71 0.39
C LYS A 28 -13.36 -19.03 1.54
N SER A 29 -14.09 -18.03 2.05
CA SER A 29 -15.25 -18.28 2.88
C SER A 29 -16.37 -17.33 2.48
N ALA A 30 -17.44 -17.92 1.96
CA ALA A 30 -18.72 -17.29 1.77
C ALA A 30 -19.40 -17.08 3.13
N ALA A 31 -20.03 -15.91 3.34
CA ALA A 31 -21.34 -15.75 4.02
C ALA A 31 -21.60 -14.26 4.36
N ALA A 32 -22.84 -13.84 4.15
CA ALA A 32 -23.32 -12.49 4.33
C ALA A 32 -23.37 -12.02 5.81
N LYS A 33 -22.61 -10.98 6.11
CA LYS A 33 -22.74 -9.99 7.20
C LYS A 33 -22.28 -8.65 6.59
N PRO A 34 -22.53 -7.46 7.19
CA PRO A 34 -21.74 -6.28 6.88
C PRO A 34 -20.33 -6.47 7.51
N GLU A 35 -19.73 -7.63 7.24
CA GLU A 35 -18.37 -7.94 7.58
C GLU A 35 -17.53 -7.04 6.70
N VAL A 36 -16.60 -6.34 7.34
CA VAL A 36 -15.63 -5.50 6.68
C VAL A 36 -15.02 -6.30 5.53
N THR A 37 -15.32 -5.90 4.30
CA THR A 37 -14.84 -6.60 3.11
C THR A 37 -13.37 -6.25 2.93
N HIS A 38 -12.51 -7.18 3.35
CA HIS A 38 -11.07 -7.09 3.19
C HIS A 38 -10.68 -7.74 1.86
N VAL A 39 -10.06 -6.97 0.97
CA VAL A 39 -9.64 -7.42 -0.36
C VAL A 39 -8.13 -7.60 -0.39
N HIS A 40 -7.68 -8.83 -0.63
CA HIS A 40 -6.25 -9.17 -0.69
C HIS A 40 -5.82 -9.44 -2.13
N LEU A 41 -5.12 -8.48 -2.72
CA LEU A 41 -4.63 -8.51 -4.11
C LEU A 41 -3.11 -8.30 -4.19
N GLN A 42 -2.40 -8.64 -3.12
CA GLN A 42 -0.94 -8.49 -3.04
C GLN A 42 -0.18 -9.44 -3.97
N GLY A 43 0.95 -9.00 -4.53
CA GLY A 43 1.89 -9.88 -5.25
C GLY A 43 1.39 -10.40 -6.60
N ARG A 44 0.42 -9.73 -7.23
CA ARG A 44 -0.24 -10.20 -8.47
C ARG A 44 0.29 -9.55 -9.74
N GLY A 45 1.28 -8.66 -9.63
CA GLY A 45 1.83 -7.93 -10.78
C GLY A 45 0.78 -7.02 -11.44
N ILE A 46 -0.20 -6.54 -10.68
CA ILE A 46 -1.27 -5.69 -11.21
C ILE A 46 -0.65 -4.34 -11.60
N SER A 47 -0.70 -4.01 -12.89
CA SER A 47 -0.23 -2.73 -13.42
C SER A 47 -1.34 -1.67 -13.46
N GLU A 48 -2.60 -2.10 -13.58
CA GLU A 48 -3.77 -1.23 -13.68
C GLU A 48 -4.97 -1.81 -12.91
N LEU A 49 -5.73 -0.94 -12.23
CA LEU A 49 -6.94 -1.33 -11.50
C LEU A 49 -8.16 -1.12 -12.41
N LYS A 50 -8.43 -2.11 -13.26
CA LYS A 50 -9.65 -2.18 -14.07
C LYS A 50 -10.71 -3.02 -13.35
N GLU A 51 -11.99 -2.71 -13.59
CA GLU A 51 -13.12 -3.50 -13.09
C GLU A 51 -13.18 -3.64 -11.55
N MET A 52 -12.96 -2.53 -10.84
CA MET A 52 -13.07 -2.46 -9.37
C MET A 52 -14.54 -2.44 -8.87
N ASP A 53 -15.52 -2.51 -9.76
CA ASP A 53 -16.95 -2.47 -9.43
C ASP A 53 -17.41 -3.72 -8.62
N ALA A 54 -16.69 -4.83 -8.75
CA ALA A 54 -16.90 -6.02 -7.92
C ALA A 54 -16.56 -5.77 -6.43
N PHE A 55 -15.80 -4.71 -6.13
CA PHE A 55 -15.30 -4.39 -4.80
C PHE A 55 -15.95 -3.13 -4.19
N LEU A 56 -17.09 -2.66 -4.71
CA LEU A 56 -17.76 -1.45 -4.19
C LEU A 56 -18.02 -1.46 -2.67
N GLN A 57 -18.18 -2.64 -2.08
CA GLN A 57 -18.36 -2.82 -0.63
C GLN A 57 -17.05 -3.04 0.14
N ALA A 58 -15.89 -2.98 -0.52
CA ALA A 58 -14.58 -3.11 0.09
C ALA A 58 -14.33 -1.95 1.06
N ARG A 59 -13.87 -2.30 2.26
CA ARG A 59 -13.47 -1.36 3.30
C ARG A 59 -11.96 -1.30 3.47
N VAL A 60 -11.30 -2.44 3.33
CA VAL A 60 -9.84 -2.53 3.46
C VAL A 60 -9.30 -3.21 2.21
N MET A 61 -8.32 -2.60 1.56
CA MET A 61 -7.72 -3.16 0.35
C MET A 61 -6.20 -3.23 0.46
N PHE A 62 -5.69 -4.43 0.23
CA PHE A 62 -4.28 -4.77 0.24
C PHE A 62 -3.80 -5.00 -1.17
N LEU A 63 -3.06 -4.04 -1.71
CA LEU A 63 -2.52 -4.01 -3.07
C LEU A 63 -0.98 -3.97 -3.08
N GLN A 64 -0.34 -4.36 -1.98
CA GLN A 64 1.11 -4.36 -1.89
C GLN A 64 1.83 -5.32 -2.85
N HIS A 65 3.08 -5.03 -3.20
CA HIS A 65 3.89 -5.83 -4.12
C HIS A 65 3.21 -6.00 -5.49
N ASN A 66 2.67 -4.92 -6.03
CA ASN A 66 2.16 -4.89 -7.39
C ASN A 66 2.99 -3.92 -8.23
N LEU A 67 2.59 -3.69 -9.48
CA LEU A 67 3.30 -2.84 -10.43
C LEU A 67 2.45 -1.63 -10.79
N LEU A 68 1.61 -1.17 -9.85
CA LEU A 68 0.67 -0.09 -10.08
C LEU A 68 1.46 1.20 -10.31
N GLN A 69 1.22 1.84 -11.45
CA GLN A 69 1.82 3.15 -11.76
C GLN A 69 0.91 4.32 -11.35
N SER A 70 -0.39 4.04 -11.22
CA SER A 70 -1.40 5.00 -10.76
C SER A 70 -2.49 4.30 -9.97
N THR A 71 -3.23 5.07 -9.17
CA THR A 71 -4.40 4.59 -8.42
C THR A 71 -5.72 4.74 -9.19
N ARG A 72 -5.64 4.95 -10.51
CA ARG A 72 -6.81 5.07 -11.40
C ARG A 72 -7.66 3.81 -11.31
N GLY A 73 -8.96 3.96 -11.05
CA GLY A 73 -9.91 2.84 -10.89
C GLY A 73 -10.39 2.63 -9.46
N LEU A 74 -9.73 3.22 -8.44
CA LEU A 74 -10.22 3.20 -7.06
C LEU A 74 -11.33 4.21 -6.78
N ASN A 75 -11.61 5.11 -7.73
CA ASN A 75 -12.61 6.18 -7.62
C ASN A 75 -14.05 5.68 -7.37
N CYS A 76 -14.34 4.42 -7.69
CA CYS A 76 -15.64 3.80 -7.46
C CYS A 76 -15.83 3.30 -6.02
N LEU A 77 -14.75 3.10 -5.26
CA LEU A 77 -14.76 2.43 -3.96
C LEU A 77 -15.13 3.38 -2.80
N LEU A 78 -16.31 4.00 -2.87
CA LEU A 78 -16.73 5.05 -1.92
C LEU A 78 -16.73 4.64 -0.44
N HIS A 79 -16.79 3.33 -0.17
CA HIS A 79 -16.79 2.75 1.19
C HIS A 79 -15.41 2.36 1.71
N LEU A 80 -14.34 2.57 0.92
CA LEU A 80 -12.98 2.21 1.31
C LEU A 80 -12.49 3.08 2.46
N GLN A 81 -11.98 2.46 3.51
CA GLN A 81 -11.49 3.09 4.73
C GLN A 81 -9.97 3.00 4.87
N GLU A 82 -9.39 1.87 4.45
CA GLU A 82 -7.94 1.64 4.51
C GLU A 82 -7.41 1.10 3.17
N LEU A 83 -6.31 1.69 2.71
CA LEU A 83 -5.69 1.35 1.44
C LEU A 83 -4.18 1.17 1.61
N TYR A 84 -3.71 -0.03 1.32
CA TYR A 84 -2.31 -0.43 1.43
C TYR A 84 -1.75 -0.66 0.03
N LEU A 85 -0.85 0.22 -0.38
CA LEU A 85 -0.23 0.26 -1.71
C LEU A 85 1.30 0.17 -1.63
N GLN A 86 1.84 -0.37 -0.54
CA GLN A 86 3.30 -0.45 -0.39
C GLN A 86 3.97 -1.35 -1.44
N HIS A 87 5.22 -1.04 -1.80
CA HIS A 87 5.96 -1.76 -2.85
C HIS A 87 5.19 -1.78 -4.18
N ASN A 88 4.86 -0.60 -4.69
CA ASN A 88 4.34 -0.39 -6.03
C ASN A 88 5.23 0.61 -6.78
N CYS A 89 4.88 0.93 -8.02
CA CYS A 89 5.58 1.94 -8.81
C CYS A 89 4.72 3.19 -9.02
N ILE A 90 3.91 3.55 -8.01
CA ILE A 90 2.94 4.63 -8.16
C ILE A 90 3.72 5.93 -8.31
N THR A 91 3.47 6.65 -9.41
CA THR A 91 4.11 7.94 -9.69
C THR A 91 3.16 9.10 -9.43
N ARG A 92 1.84 8.86 -9.59
CA ARG A 92 0.78 9.83 -9.39
C ARG A 92 -0.45 9.18 -8.76
N LEU A 93 -1.03 9.86 -7.79
CA LEU A 93 -2.33 9.48 -7.22
C LEU A 93 -3.43 10.11 -8.06
N THR A 94 -4.36 9.29 -8.54
CA THR A 94 -5.49 9.73 -9.37
C THR A 94 -6.77 9.06 -8.89
N GLY A 95 -7.84 9.83 -8.72
CA GLY A 95 -9.16 9.31 -8.38
C GLY A 95 -9.41 9.05 -6.89
N LEU A 96 -8.42 9.25 -6.01
CA LEU A 96 -8.60 9.06 -4.56
C LEU A 96 -9.46 10.15 -3.91
N GLN A 97 -9.57 11.34 -4.51
CA GLN A 97 -10.41 12.45 -3.98
C GLN A 97 -11.89 12.07 -3.75
N ARG A 98 -12.41 11.09 -4.50
CA ARG A 98 -13.80 10.63 -4.39
C ARG A 98 -14.02 9.69 -3.20
N LEU A 99 -12.95 9.19 -2.59
CA LEU A 99 -12.98 8.26 -1.47
C LEU A 99 -13.23 9.00 -0.16
N GLN A 100 -14.48 9.39 0.10
CA GLN A 100 -14.86 10.18 1.28
C GLN A 100 -14.77 9.43 2.61
N GLN A 101 -14.58 8.12 2.57
CA GLN A 101 -14.46 7.29 3.76
C GLN A 101 -13.02 6.84 4.04
N LEU A 102 -12.06 7.19 3.16
CA LEU A 102 -10.69 6.73 3.27
C LEU A 102 -9.99 7.48 4.40
N ARG A 103 -9.55 6.74 5.42
CA ARG A 103 -8.89 7.26 6.61
C ARG A 103 -7.39 6.97 6.63
N VAL A 104 -7.00 5.80 6.14
CA VAL A 104 -5.61 5.32 6.15
C VAL A 104 -5.15 5.03 4.74
N LEU A 105 -4.02 5.63 4.36
CA LEU A 105 -3.36 5.40 3.08
C LEU A 105 -1.87 5.13 3.30
N VAL A 106 -1.42 3.95 2.89
CA VAL A 106 -0.02 3.54 2.99
C VAL A 106 0.56 3.40 1.59
N LEU A 107 1.59 4.19 1.30
CA LEU A 107 2.25 4.33 -0.01
C LEU A 107 3.76 4.12 0.09
N ASN A 108 4.25 3.43 1.13
CA ASN A 108 5.68 3.16 1.33
C ASN A 108 6.28 2.40 0.13
N HIS A 109 7.54 2.67 -0.21
CA HIS A 109 8.23 2.09 -1.37
C HIS A 109 7.43 2.30 -2.67
N ASN A 110 7.13 3.55 -2.98
CA ASN A 110 6.58 3.99 -4.27
C ASN A 110 7.47 5.05 -4.92
N ALA A 111 7.19 5.40 -6.17
CA ALA A 111 7.92 6.41 -6.94
C ALA A 111 7.17 7.76 -7.01
N LEU A 112 6.42 8.09 -5.95
CA LEU A 112 5.58 9.28 -5.90
C LEU A 112 6.46 10.53 -5.79
N SER A 113 6.50 11.33 -6.86
CA SER A 113 7.19 12.64 -6.85
C SER A 113 6.28 13.78 -6.44
N VAL A 114 4.97 13.64 -6.65
CA VAL A 114 3.97 14.67 -6.36
C VAL A 114 2.78 14.04 -5.66
N LEU A 115 2.43 14.62 -4.51
CA LEU A 115 1.32 14.18 -3.68
C LEU A 115 0.09 15.06 -3.95
N GLU A 116 -0.58 14.81 -5.06
CA GLU A 116 -1.82 15.50 -5.46
C GLU A 116 -3.01 14.53 -5.42
N GLY A 117 -4.23 15.05 -5.24
CA GLY A 117 -5.43 14.23 -5.38
C GLY A 117 -5.77 13.35 -4.16
N LEU A 118 -5.32 13.72 -2.96
CA LEU A 118 -5.70 13.03 -1.71
C LEU A 118 -7.16 13.29 -1.34
N PRO A 119 -7.84 12.32 -0.69
CA PRO A 119 -9.16 12.54 -0.14
C PRO A 119 -9.13 13.45 1.10
N PRO A 120 -10.16 14.28 1.30
CA PRO A 120 -10.26 15.16 2.45
C PRO A 120 -10.52 14.41 3.77
N SER A 121 -10.95 13.15 3.72
CA SER A 121 -11.24 12.31 4.89
C SER A 121 -10.01 11.63 5.50
N LEU A 122 -8.85 11.85 4.91
CA LEU A 122 -7.63 11.11 5.21
C LEU A 122 -7.02 11.63 6.52
N ILE A 123 -6.87 10.72 7.48
CA ILE A 123 -6.34 11.03 8.82
C ILE A 123 -4.88 10.60 8.92
N CYS A 124 -4.52 9.49 8.26
CA CYS A 124 -3.18 8.92 8.31
C CYS A 124 -2.68 8.65 6.89
N LEU A 125 -1.58 9.32 6.54
CA LEU A 125 -0.83 9.09 5.32
C LEU A 125 0.56 8.58 5.69
N GLN A 126 0.97 7.46 5.11
CA GLN A 126 2.33 6.95 5.19
C GLN A 126 2.95 6.94 3.80
N VAL A 127 4.04 7.68 3.65
CA VAL A 127 4.87 7.76 2.45
C VAL A 127 6.33 7.65 2.91
N VAL A 128 7.06 6.65 2.41
CA VAL A 128 8.51 6.42 2.65
C VAL A 128 9.14 5.93 1.37
#